data_AF-A0A3N2NHA5-F1
#
_entry.id   AF-A0A3N2NHA5-F1
#
_cell.length_a   1.000
_cell.length_b   1.000
_cell.length_c   1.000
_cell.angle_alpha   90.00
_cell.angle_beta   90.00
_cell.angle_gamma   90.00
#
_symmetry.space_group_name_H-M   'P 1'
#
loop_
_entity.id
_entity.type
_entity.pdbx_description
1 polymer ?
#
loop_
_entity_poly.entity_id
_entity_poly.type
_entity_poly.pdbx_seq_one_letter_code
_entity_poly.pdbx_strand_id
1 'polypeptide(L)'
;MKKNLHYPWMLLCACAVSLTAAATPVTPDQALQRAIGQAASSKMKKKPAKGTARLAHTFRATTEQEPTLYVFNKGTGDGYMITPADDRFPALLGYGDNGDFNIDEISPAMKSFIEDYSREIDYAIKNETEDSRTSAIASPGWKPIAPLLKSKWDQGNPYNLCSPRLKSSTQPALLQDSKYLPLPDASPHRWHR
;
A
#
# COMPACT_ATOMS: atom_id res chain seq x y z
N MET A 1 -24.98 65.71 38.37
CA MET A 1 -24.97 65.30 36.94
C MET A 1 -23.87 64.26 36.78
N LYS A 2 -24.24 62.97 36.71
CA LYS A 2 -24.11 62.08 35.52
C LYS A 2 -22.65 61.84 35.08
N LYS A 3 -22.05 60.64 35.04
CA LYS A 3 -22.28 59.25 35.51
C LYS A 3 -20.89 58.57 35.45
N ASN A 4 -20.48 57.84 36.50
CA ASN A 4 -19.31 56.96 36.46
C ASN A 4 -19.71 55.68 35.72
N LEU A 5 -19.18 55.45 34.52
CA LEU A 5 -19.53 54.28 33.71
C LEU A 5 -18.53 53.16 33.99
N HIS A 6 -18.89 52.36 35.00
CA HIS A 6 -18.28 51.05 35.24
C HIS A 6 -18.75 50.08 34.15
N TYR A 7 -17.82 49.46 33.43
CA TYR A 7 -18.10 48.38 32.48
C TYR A 7 -17.71 47.00 33.07
N PRO A 8 -18.53 46.37 33.94
CA PRO A 8 -18.24 45.01 34.40
C PRO A 8 -18.82 43.91 33.49
N TRP A 9 -19.30 44.24 32.27
CA TRP A 9 -20.08 43.30 31.44
C TRP A 9 -19.42 42.85 30.13
N MET A 10 -18.15 43.16 29.88
CA MET A 10 -17.39 42.67 28.72
C MET A 10 -16.45 41.51 29.07
N LEU A 11 -16.92 40.55 29.86
CA LEU A 11 -16.21 39.30 30.15
C LEU A 11 -17.18 38.11 30.04
N LEU A 12 -17.98 38.07 28.97
CA LEU A 12 -18.77 36.90 28.62
C LEU A 12 -18.55 36.57 27.14
N CYS A 13 -18.34 35.28 26.88
CA CYS A 13 -18.20 34.65 25.56
C CYS A 13 -16.80 34.62 24.94
N ALA A 14 -15.80 34.17 25.71
CA ALA A 14 -14.74 33.35 25.11
C ALA A 14 -15.33 31.95 24.83
N CYS A 15 -16.10 31.83 23.74
CA CYS A 15 -16.48 30.53 23.21
C CYS A 15 -15.20 29.83 22.75
N ALA A 16 -14.67 28.94 23.58
CA ALA A 16 -13.75 27.91 23.13
C ALA A 16 -14.51 27.03 22.14
N VAL A 17 -14.42 27.38 20.86
CA VAL A 17 -14.82 26.46 19.79
C VAL A 17 -13.78 25.36 19.80
N SER A 18 -14.07 24.30 20.52
CA SER A 18 -13.34 23.04 20.42
C SER A 18 -13.50 22.54 19.00
N LEU A 19 -12.50 22.76 18.14
CA LEU A 19 -12.39 22.08 16.85
C LEU A 19 -12.23 20.59 17.16
N THR A 20 -13.32 19.84 17.11
CA THR A 20 -13.28 18.39 16.98
C THR A 20 -12.71 18.11 15.59
N ALA A 21 -11.42 17.82 15.52
CA ALA A 21 -10.77 17.34 14.31
C ALA A 21 -11.29 15.92 14.01
N ALA A 22 -12.44 15.84 13.35
CA ALA A 22 -12.87 14.60 12.73
C ALA A 22 -11.90 14.33 11.57
N ALA A 23 -11.15 13.24 11.66
CA ALA A 23 -10.34 12.73 10.56
C ALA A 23 -11.25 12.50 9.35
N THR A 24 -11.16 13.35 8.34
CA THR A 24 -11.95 13.21 7.11
C THR A 24 -11.25 12.29 6.12
N PRO A 25 -11.98 11.55 5.28
CA PRO A 25 -11.39 10.88 4.12
C PRO A 25 -10.51 11.86 3.35
N VAL A 26 -9.26 11.46 3.12
CA VAL A 26 -8.23 12.31 2.53
C VAL A 26 -8.33 12.20 1.02
N THR A 27 -8.32 13.34 0.32
CA THR A 27 -8.34 13.32 -1.14
C THR A 27 -7.00 12.83 -1.71
N PRO A 28 -6.95 12.32 -2.96
CA PRO A 28 -5.68 11.90 -3.57
C PRO A 28 -4.59 12.97 -3.50
N ASP A 29 -4.91 14.23 -3.77
CA ASP A 29 -3.95 15.33 -3.72
C ASP A 29 -3.43 15.57 -2.29
N GLN A 30 -4.31 15.54 -1.29
CA GLN A 30 -3.91 15.69 0.11
C GLN A 30 -3.03 14.52 0.56
N ALA A 31 -3.37 13.29 0.18
CA ALA A 31 -2.59 12.09 0.51
C ALA A 31 -1.19 12.17 -0.12
N LEU A 32 -1.11 12.58 -1.39
CA LEU A 32 0.15 12.79 -2.09
C LEU A 32 1.02 13.86 -1.41
N GLN A 33 0.45 15.01 -1.04
CA GLN A 33 1.20 16.06 -0.35
C GLN A 33 1.76 15.59 0.99
N ARG A 34 0.94 14.85 1.77
CA ARG A 34 1.39 14.27 3.04
C ARG A 34 2.54 13.27 2.83
N ALA A 35 2.43 12.40 1.83
CA ALA A 35 3.46 11.43 1.49
C ALA A 35 4.77 12.11 1.06
N ILE A 36 4.70 13.16 0.22
CA ILE A 36 5.87 13.96 -0.20
C ILE A 36 6.51 14.66 1.01
N GLY A 37 5.71 15.26 1.89
CA GLY A 37 6.21 15.92 3.11
C GLY A 37 6.95 14.96 4.05
N GLN A 38 6.40 13.75 4.24
CA GLN A 38 7.04 12.70 5.04
C GLN A 38 8.31 12.15 4.36
N ALA A 39 8.29 11.97 3.04
CA ALA A 39 9.46 11.55 2.27
C ALA A 39 10.59 12.60 2.30
N ALA A 40 10.25 13.89 2.28
CA ALA A 40 11.21 14.99 2.37
C ALA A 40 11.88 15.08 3.76
N SER A 41 11.14 14.73 4.81
CA SER A 41 11.59 14.79 6.21
C SER A 41 12.35 13.54 6.66
N SER A 42 12.15 12.40 5.98
CA SER A 42 12.84 11.14 6.27
C SER A 42 14.19 11.05 5.56
N LYS A 43 15.15 10.30 6.13
CA LYS A 43 16.47 9.99 5.51
C LYS A 43 16.36 9.09 4.26
N MET A 44 15.20 9.04 3.62
CA MET A 44 14.95 8.26 2.42
C MET A 44 15.81 8.81 1.27
N LYS A 45 16.46 7.93 0.51
CA LYS A 45 17.33 8.35 -0.59
C LYS A 45 16.51 9.13 -1.61
N LYS A 46 16.76 10.44 -1.68
CA LYS A 46 16.12 11.38 -2.58
C LYS A 46 16.46 11.02 -4.03
N LYS A 47 15.67 10.16 -4.68
CA LYS A 47 15.37 10.40 -6.08
C LYS A 47 14.21 11.39 -6.09
N PRO A 48 14.45 12.68 -6.38
CA PRO A 48 13.35 13.61 -6.59
C PRO A 48 12.47 13.02 -7.69
N ALA A 49 11.15 12.96 -7.46
CA ALA A 49 10.20 12.61 -8.51
C ALA A 49 10.50 13.53 -9.70
N LYS A 50 11.03 12.97 -10.79
CA LYS A 50 11.34 13.71 -12.02
C LYS A 50 10.02 13.85 -12.78
N GLY A 51 9.08 14.59 -12.19
CA GLY A 51 7.71 14.69 -12.71
C GLY A 51 6.70 14.91 -11.59
N THR A 52 5.54 15.45 -11.95
CA THR A 52 4.38 15.47 -11.06
C THR A 52 3.91 14.02 -10.89
N ALA A 53 3.91 13.52 -9.66
CA ALA A 53 3.38 12.19 -9.38
C ALA A 53 1.91 12.12 -9.83
N ARG A 54 1.50 10.97 -10.37
CA ARG A 54 0.16 10.77 -10.96
C ARG A 54 -0.54 9.62 -10.28
N LEU A 55 -1.84 9.79 -10.00
CA LEU A 55 -2.67 8.71 -9.46
C LEU A 55 -2.73 7.57 -10.48
N ALA A 56 -2.26 6.40 -10.06
CA ALA A 56 -2.22 5.17 -10.85
C ALA A 56 -3.39 4.25 -10.51
N HIS A 57 -3.75 4.15 -9.22
CA HIS A 57 -4.86 3.31 -8.79
C HIS A 57 -5.44 3.76 -7.45
N THR A 58 -6.71 3.42 -7.22
CA THR A 58 -7.43 3.64 -5.97
C THR A 58 -8.01 2.33 -5.48
N PHE A 59 -7.56 1.85 -4.32
CA PHE A 59 -8.13 0.66 -3.70
C PHE A 59 -9.31 1.02 -2.80
N ARG A 60 -10.23 0.07 -2.70
CA ARG A 60 -11.39 0.08 -1.79
C ARG A 60 -11.55 -1.33 -1.25
N ALA A 61 -12.00 -1.48 0.00
CA ALA A 61 -12.27 -2.80 0.56
C ALA A 61 -13.52 -3.45 -0.06
N THR A 62 -14.53 -2.65 -0.43
CA THR A 62 -15.63 -3.04 -1.33
C THR A 62 -15.94 -1.93 -2.34
N THR A 63 -16.65 -2.25 -3.42
CA THR A 63 -16.93 -1.29 -4.51
C THR A 63 -17.73 -0.05 -4.08
N GLU A 64 -18.53 -0.16 -3.02
CA GLU A 64 -19.39 0.92 -2.51
C GLU A 64 -18.76 1.73 -1.37
N GLN A 65 -17.56 1.34 -0.92
CA GLN A 65 -16.88 2.01 0.19
C GLN A 65 -16.00 3.17 -0.29
N GLU A 66 -15.74 4.06 0.65
CA GLU A 66 -14.74 5.11 0.48
C GLU A 66 -13.36 4.50 0.13
N PRO A 67 -12.52 5.25 -0.60
CA PRO A 67 -11.14 4.86 -0.83
C PRO A 67 -10.42 4.51 0.48
N THR A 68 -9.59 3.48 0.45
CA THR A 68 -8.74 3.05 1.57
C THR A 68 -7.27 3.36 1.29
N LEU A 69 -6.84 3.21 0.04
CA LEU A 69 -5.48 3.46 -0.43
C LEU A 69 -5.47 4.17 -1.78
N TYR A 70 -4.44 4.98 -1.99
CA TYR A 70 -4.06 5.51 -3.29
C TYR A 70 -2.67 5.03 -3.66
N VAL A 71 -2.46 4.77 -4.95
CA VAL A 71 -1.14 4.49 -5.52
C VAL A 71 -0.79 5.57 -6.52
N PHE A 72 0.38 6.18 -6.35
CA PHE A 72 0.89 7.22 -7.24
C PHE A 72 2.18 6.79 -7.91
N ASN A 73 2.27 6.91 -9.24
CA ASN A 73 3.52 6.79 -9.97
C ASN A 73 4.28 8.11 -9.89
N LYS A 74 5.57 8.08 -9.53
CA LYS A 74 6.42 9.28 -9.31
C LYS A 74 6.88 9.95 -10.62
N GLY A 75 6.71 9.27 -11.74
CA GLY A 75 7.24 9.59 -13.06
C GLY A 75 7.50 8.29 -13.81
N THR A 76 7.63 8.33 -15.13
CA THR A 76 7.80 7.12 -15.95
C THR A 76 9.07 6.35 -15.54
N GLY A 77 8.88 5.19 -14.91
CA GLY A 77 9.95 4.31 -14.44
C GLY A 77 10.63 4.75 -13.14
N ASP A 78 10.18 5.84 -12.51
CA ASP A 78 10.79 6.42 -11.30
C ASP A 78 10.24 5.85 -9.97
N GLY A 79 9.40 4.82 -10.08
CA GLY A 79 8.78 4.13 -8.96
C GLY A 79 7.41 4.68 -8.60
N TYR A 80 6.86 4.16 -7.51
CA TYR A 80 5.51 4.46 -7.04
C TYR A 80 5.47 4.63 -5.53
N MET A 81 4.38 5.19 -5.02
CA MET A 81 4.08 5.38 -3.60
C MET A 81 2.68 4.86 -3.30
N ILE A 82 2.52 4.15 -2.19
CA ILE A 82 1.24 3.66 -1.68
C ILE A 82 0.92 4.43 -0.40
N THR A 83 -0.22 5.13 -0.40
CA THR A 83 -0.63 6.03 0.68
C THR A 83 -2.02 5.65 1.18
N PRO A 84 -2.33 5.83 2.47
CA PRO A 84 -3.69 5.68 2.95
C PRO A 84 -4.58 6.84 2.47
N ALA A 85 -5.87 6.58 2.33
CA ALA A 85 -6.89 7.58 2.04
C ALA A 85 -7.53 8.16 3.32
N ASP A 86 -6.89 7.98 4.47
CA ASP A 86 -7.34 8.49 5.76
C ASP A 86 -6.14 9.04 6.53
N ASP A 87 -6.33 10.09 7.33
CA ASP A 87 -5.24 10.75 8.04
C ASP A 87 -4.82 10.11 9.36
N ARG A 88 -5.54 9.10 9.83
CA ARG A 88 -5.21 8.34 11.02
C ARG A 88 -4.03 7.39 10.86
N PHE A 89 -3.61 7.15 9.62
CA PHE A 89 -2.52 6.24 9.27
C PHE A 89 -1.25 7.02 8.86
N PRO A 90 -0.07 6.37 8.87
CA PRO A 90 1.17 6.97 8.36
C PRO A 90 1.00 7.40 6.91
N ALA A 91 1.51 8.58 6.52
CA ALA A 91 1.21 9.14 5.19
C ALA A 91 1.76 8.31 4.02
N LEU A 92 2.71 7.41 4.29
CA LEU A 92 3.29 6.50 3.31
C LEU A 92 3.36 5.10 3.91
N LEU A 93 2.71 4.13 3.26
CA LEU A 93 2.69 2.72 3.69
C LEU A 93 3.76 1.90 2.95
N GLY A 94 4.06 2.26 1.71
CA GLY A 94 5.06 1.58 0.90
C GLY A 94 5.47 2.39 -0.32
N TYR A 95 6.61 2.05 -0.90
CA TYR A 95 7.10 2.68 -2.12
C TYR A 95 7.94 1.69 -2.93
N GLY A 96 8.02 1.94 -4.25
CA GLY A 96 8.99 1.34 -5.14
C GLY A 96 9.97 2.41 -5.61
N ASP A 97 11.25 2.06 -5.74
CA ASP A 97 12.29 2.99 -6.20
C ASP A 97 12.42 3.10 -7.73
N ASN A 98 11.80 2.17 -8.47
CA ASN A 98 11.85 2.10 -9.94
C ASN A 98 10.59 1.42 -10.48
N GLY A 99 10.37 1.52 -11.79
CA GLY A 99 9.20 0.96 -12.49
C GLY A 99 7.95 1.80 -12.30
N ASP A 100 6.86 1.39 -12.95
CA ASP A 100 5.54 2.01 -12.81
C ASP A 100 4.57 0.99 -12.22
N PHE A 101 3.68 1.44 -11.35
CA PHE A 101 2.59 0.62 -10.89
C PHE A 101 1.50 0.54 -11.97
N ASN A 102 1.12 -0.69 -12.32
CA ASN A 102 -0.04 -1.00 -13.13
C ASN A 102 -0.79 -2.18 -12.49
N ILE A 103 -2.04 -1.97 -12.06
CA ILE A 103 -2.85 -2.96 -11.35
C ILE A 103 -3.05 -4.26 -12.14
N ASP A 104 -3.02 -4.18 -13.47
CA ASP A 104 -3.22 -5.33 -14.36
C ASP A 104 -1.93 -6.12 -14.61
N GLU A 105 -0.76 -5.56 -14.26
CA GLU A 105 0.55 -6.18 -14.47
C GLU A 105 1.24 -6.63 -13.17
N ILE A 106 0.81 -6.14 -12.01
CA ILE A 106 1.41 -6.57 -10.74
C ILE A 106 1.18 -8.07 -10.50
N SER A 107 2.10 -8.70 -9.77
CA SER A 107 1.95 -10.11 -9.41
C SER A 107 0.69 -10.34 -8.58
N PRO A 108 0.02 -11.50 -8.71
CA PRO A 108 -1.16 -11.82 -7.89
C PRO A 108 -0.89 -11.72 -6.39
N ALA A 109 0.31 -12.11 -5.95
CA ALA A 109 0.72 -12.00 -4.55
C ALA A 109 0.81 -10.55 -4.07
N MET A 110 1.38 -9.65 -4.89
CA MET A 110 1.44 -8.23 -4.56
C MET A 110 0.03 -7.60 -4.55
N LYS A 111 -0.82 -7.98 -5.49
CA LYS A 111 -2.22 -7.55 -5.52
C LYS A 111 -2.95 -7.93 -4.24
N SER A 112 -2.92 -9.20 -3.87
CA SER A 112 -3.54 -9.67 -2.62
C SER A 112 -2.98 -8.97 -1.40
N PHE A 113 -1.66 -8.78 -1.32
CA PHE A 113 -1.04 -8.05 -0.21
C PHE A 113 -1.58 -6.62 -0.05
N ILE A 114 -1.75 -5.87 -1.15
CA ILE A 114 -2.29 -4.50 -1.09
C ILE A 114 -3.80 -4.51 -0.78
N GLU A 115 -4.54 -5.49 -1.31
CA GLU A 115 -5.96 -5.68 -1.00
C GLU A 115 -6.18 -6.03 0.49
N ASP A 116 -5.28 -6.80 1.10
CA ASP A 116 -5.31 -7.13 2.52
C ASP A 116 -5.10 -5.87 3.37
N TYR A 117 -4.11 -5.04 3.02
CA TYR A 117 -3.89 -3.73 3.65
C TYR A 117 -5.12 -2.82 3.53
N SER A 118 -5.78 -2.82 2.36
CA SER A 118 -7.02 -2.07 2.16
C SER A 118 -8.12 -2.53 3.13
N ARG A 119 -8.26 -3.84 3.35
CA ARG A 119 -9.25 -4.39 4.30
C ARG A 119 -8.91 -4.09 5.76
N GLU A 120 -7.63 -4.11 6.11
CA GLU A 120 -7.17 -3.73 7.46
C GLU A 120 -7.46 -2.25 7.76
N ILE A 121 -7.22 -1.36 6.80
CA ILE A 121 -7.54 0.07 6.92
C ILE A 121 -9.04 0.28 7.08
N ASP A 122 -9.86 -0.35 6.22
CA ASP A 122 -11.33 -0.27 6.32
C ASP A 122 -11.84 -0.78 7.68
N TYR A 123 -11.28 -1.89 8.18
CA TYR A 123 -11.59 -2.41 9.51
C TYR A 123 -11.23 -1.40 10.62
N ALA A 124 -10.02 -0.85 10.58
CA ALA A 124 -9.55 0.14 11.56
C ALA A 124 -10.41 1.42 11.55
N ILE A 125 -10.80 1.90 10.36
CA ILE A 125 -11.69 3.05 10.18
C ILE A 125 -13.05 2.81 10.86
N LYS A 126 -13.66 1.64 10.62
CA LYS A 126 -15.00 1.28 11.12
C LYS A 126 -15.06 0.99 12.61
N ASN A 127 -13.97 0.50 13.18
CA ASN A 127 -13.89 0.16 14.61
C ASN A 127 -13.29 1.29 15.45
N GLU A 128 -13.09 2.48 14.87
CA GLU A 128 -12.54 3.66 15.54
C GLU A 128 -11.27 3.35 16.32
N THR A 129 -10.41 2.49 15.75
CA THR A 129 -9.16 2.14 16.41
C THR A 129 -8.30 3.39 16.53
N GLU A 130 -7.60 3.51 17.67
CA GLU A 130 -6.72 4.65 17.98
C GLU A 130 -5.77 5.01 16.83
N ASP A 131 -5.41 6.29 16.81
CA ASP A 131 -4.58 6.91 15.78
C ASP A 131 -3.25 6.16 15.57
N SER A 132 -3.10 5.47 14.44
CA SER A 132 -1.96 4.58 14.15
C SER A 132 -0.84 5.28 13.38
N ARG A 133 -0.65 6.59 13.59
CA ARG A 133 0.39 7.40 12.91
C ARG A 133 1.83 6.96 13.20
N THR A 134 2.02 5.97 14.06
CA THR A 134 3.34 5.42 14.38
C THR A 134 3.81 4.49 13.26
N SER A 135 4.66 5.00 12.38
CA SER A 135 5.44 4.13 11.48
C SER A 135 6.48 3.36 12.30
N ALA A 136 6.82 2.13 11.89
CA ALA A 136 7.91 1.37 12.50
C ALA A 136 9.23 2.12 12.29
N ILE A 137 9.64 2.90 13.29
CA ILE A 137 10.92 3.61 13.28
C ILE A 137 12.00 2.56 13.55
N ALA A 138 12.94 2.40 12.62
CA ALA A 138 14.12 1.58 12.84
C ALA A 138 14.82 2.02 14.14
N SER A 139 15.19 1.06 14.99
CA SER A 139 15.87 1.35 16.25
C SER A 139 17.08 2.27 16.02
N PRO A 140 17.31 3.27 16.89
CA PRO A 140 18.45 4.18 16.75
C PRO A 140 19.76 3.39 16.56
N GLY A 141 20.50 3.70 15.49
CA GLY A 141 21.78 3.05 15.16
C GLY A 141 21.72 1.97 14.07
N TRP A 142 20.52 1.51 13.66
CA TRP A 142 20.39 0.58 12.55
C TRP A 142 20.60 1.30 11.22
N LYS A 143 21.54 0.81 10.40
CA LYS A 143 21.77 1.31 9.04
C LYS A 143 20.84 0.57 8.07
N PRO A 144 20.21 1.27 7.11
CA PRO A 144 19.44 0.61 6.06
C PRO A 144 20.32 -0.39 5.29
N ILE A 145 19.84 -1.63 5.15
CA ILE A 145 20.48 -2.65 4.31
C ILE A 145 19.91 -2.48 2.90
N ALA A 146 20.78 -2.21 1.93
CA ALA A 146 20.38 -2.11 0.53
C ALA A 146 19.89 -3.48 0.00
N PRO A 147 19.04 -3.53 -1.04
CA PRO A 147 18.59 -4.78 -1.63
C PRO A 147 19.78 -5.70 -1.97
N LEU A 148 19.79 -6.90 -1.39
CA LEU A 148 20.86 -7.88 -1.58
C LEU A 148 20.70 -8.66 -2.89
N LEU A 149 19.44 -8.90 -3.28
CA LEU A 149 19.09 -9.61 -4.50
C LEU A 149 19.28 -8.69 -5.71
N LYS A 150 20.01 -9.19 -6.71
CA LYS A 150 20.18 -8.53 -8.01
C LYS A 150 19.26 -9.11 -9.09
N SER A 151 18.76 -10.32 -8.87
CA SER A 151 17.89 -11.05 -9.80
C SER A 151 16.50 -10.40 -9.87
N LYS A 152 15.98 -10.29 -11.09
CA LYS A 152 14.60 -9.88 -11.39
C LYS A 152 13.88 -11.05 -12.08
N TRP A 153 13.72 -12.14 -11.35
CA TRP A 153 13.02 -13.31 -11.86
C TRP A 153 11.52 -13.05 -11.97
N ASP A 154 10.89 -13.74 -12.90
CA ASP A 154 9.48 -13.62 -13.20
C ASP A 154 8.83 -15.02 -13.25
N GLN A 155 7.51 -15.09 -13.35
CA GLN A 155 6.75 -16.33 -13.53
C GLN A 155 6.58 -16.70 -15.01
N GLY A 156 6.95 -15.81 -15.92
CA GLY A 156 6.87 -16.02 -17.37
C GLY A 156 8.06 -16.81 -17.94
N ASN A 157 8.17 -16.78 -19.27
CA ASN A 157 9.33 -17.33 -19.99
C ASN A 157 10.59 -16.52 -19.62
N PRO A 158 11.76 -17.15 -19.39
CA PRO A 158 12.06 -18.57 -19.52
C PRO A 158 11.84 -19.40 -18.24
N TYR A 159 11.38 -18.78 -17.15
CA TYR A 159 11.30 -19.40 -15.84
C TYR A 159 10.22 -20.49 -15.75
N ASN A 160 9.17 -20.41 -16.58
CA ASN A 160 8.08 -21.39 -16.62
C ASN A 160 8.26 -22.54 -17.65
N LEU A 161 9.44 -22.69 -18.27
CA LEU A 161 9.66 -23.71 -19.31
C LEU A 161 9.45 -25.15 -18.80
N CYS A 162 9.65 -25.40 -17.50
CA CYS A 162 9.45 -26.70 -16.88
C CYS A 162 8.15 -26.81 -16.06
N SER A 163 7.29 -25.78 -16.09
CA SER A 163 6.00 -25.81 -15.39
C SER A 163 4.97 -26.62 -16.19
N PRO A 164 4.12 -27.43 -15.53
CA PRO A 164 3.01 -28.09 -16.21
C PRO A 164 2.11 -27.07 -16.91
N ARG A 165 1.73 -27.35 -18.16
CA ARG A 165 0.74 -26.54 -18.86
C ARG A 165 -0.63 -26.76 -18.23
N LEU A 166 -1.24 -25.67 -17.73
CA LEU A 166 -2.64 -25.70 -17.31
C LEU A 166 -3.49 -26.07 -18.54
N LYS A 167 -4.20 -27.20 -18.47
CA LYS A 167 -5.26 -27.51 -19.44
C LYS A 167 -6.41 -26.54 -19.17
N SER A 168 -6.64 -25.58 -20.05
CA SER A 168 -7.80 -24.70 -19.96
C SER A 168 -9.07 -25.55 -20.03
N SER A 169 -9.83 -25.61 -18.94
CA SER A 169 -11.09 -26.36 -18.87
C SER A 169 -12.21 -25.60 -19.57
N THR A 170 -12.18 -25.55 -20.90
CA THR A 170 -13.34 -25.18 -21.72
C THR A 170 -13.37 -26.06 -22.97
N GLN A 171 -13.93 -27.25 -22.84
CA GLN A 171 -14.84 -27.89 -23.81
C GLN A 171 -15.45 -29.16 -23.18
N PRO A 172 -16.75 -29.42 -23.36
CA PRO A 172 -17.44 -30.54 -22.73
C PRO A 172 -17.28 -31.84 -23.53
N ALA A 173 -17.30 -32.95 -22.79
CA ALA A 173 -17.69 -34.30 -23.20
C ALA A 173 -16.83 -35.07 -24.24
N LEU A 174 -16.33 -36.21 -23.74
CA LEU A 174 -16.12 -37.51 -24.40
C LEU A 174 -14.69 -37.91 -24.87
N LEU A 175 -14.26 -39.01 -24.22
CA LEU A 175 -13.33 -40.06 -24.62
C LEU A 175 -11.81 -39.82 -24.55
N GLN A 176 -11.22 -40.58 -23.60
CA GLN A 176 -10.08 -41.49 -23.77
C GLN A 176 -8.83 -40.97 -24.50
N ASP A 177 -7.74 -40.78 -23.75
CA ASP A 177 -6.67 -41.79 -23.76
C ASP A 177 -5.62 -41.55 -22.66
N SER A 178 -5.57 -42.51 -21.74
CA SER A 178 -4.36 -43.21 -21.32
C SER A 178 -3.03 -42.66 -21.87
N LYS A 179 -2.39 -41.75 -21.13
CA LYS A 179 -0.92 -41.77 -20.94
C LYS A 179 -0.61 -41.24 -19.54
N TYR A 180 -0.66 -42.15 -18.57
CA TYR A 180 0.15 -42.05 -17.37
C TYR A 180 1.59 -41.71 -17.80
N LEU A 181 2.11 -40.56 -17.39
CA LEU A 181 3.56 -40.40 -17.27
C LEU A 181 3.96 -41.37 -16.16
N PRO A 182 4.78 -42.41 -16.42
CA PRO A 182 5.37 -43.15 -15.32
C PRO A 182 6.26 -42.18 -14.55
N LEU A 183 5.96 -41.97 -13.26
CA LEU A 183 6.93 -41.39 -12.35
C LEU A 183 8.18 -42.29 -12.42
N PRO A 184 9.38 -41.76 -12.68
CA PRO A 184 10.58 -42.56 -12.55
C PRO A 184 10.62 -43.12 -11.13
N ASP A 185 10.99 -44.40 -11.01
CA ASP A 185 11.05 -45.07 -9.73
C ASP A 185 11.87 -44.22 -8.75
N ALA A 186 11.29 -43.96 -7.58
CA ALA A 186 12.07 -43.49 -6.46
C ALA A 186 12.77 -44.73 -5.87
N SER A 187 13.87 -45.14 -6.49
CA SER A 187 14.81 -46.08 -5.87
C SER A 187 15.20 -45.56 -4.48
N PRO A 188 14.98 -46.32 -3.39
CA PRO A 188 15.32 -45.87 -2.06
C PRO A 188 16.83 -46.00 -1.89
N HIS A 189 17.58 -44.94 -2.22
CA HIS A 189 18.96 -44.81 -1.76
C HIS A 189 18.95 -44.59 -0.24
N ARG A 190 19.08 -45.72 0.44
CA ARG A 190 19.36 -45.91 1.85
C ARG A 190 20.54 -45.03 2.24
N TRP A 191 20.29 -43.98 3.03
CA TRP A 191 21.33 -43.21 3.70
C TRP A 191 22.06 -44.13 4.67
N HIS A 192 23.27 -44.57 4.32
CA HIS A 192 24.18 -45.18 5.28
C HIS A 192 24.75 -44.08 6.17
N ARG A 193 24.64 -44.33 7.47
CA ARG A 193 25.21 -43.56 8.57
C ARG A 193 26.73 -43.74 8.62
#